data_AF-A0A939MH49-F1
#
_entry.id   AF-A0A939MH49-F1
#
_cell.length_a   1.000
_cell.length_b   1.000
_cell.length_c   1.000
_cell.angle_alpha   90.00
_cell.angle_beta   90.00
_cell.angle_gamma   90.00
#
_symmetry.space_group_name_H-M   'P 1'
#
loop_
_entity.id
_entity.type
_entity.pdbx_description
1 polymer ?
#
loop_
_entity_poly.entity_id
_entity_poly.type
_entity_poly.pdbx_seq_one_letter_code
_entity_poly.pdbx_strand_id
1 'polypeptide(L)'
;MRDFRDAKAMARTLRASLASKGLKISVAESLELTAELFGLADWNTLAAAIRRGPTASDTASAQPPRASIKWPSGFTRELDLTLNRALTYAKARKHEFATLEHLLLALLDDPDASEVMKASEVDLEALRRTTVSYIDDKLSTWVMIRDERDTTPTVAFRRVVHRATVRSLKRETSGLDVLATMFSETASPAVWLLSEQGMTSEGLERAPPRAS
;
A
#
# COMPACT_ATOMS: atom_id res chain seq x y z
N MET A 1 3.96 4.21 28.60
CA MET A 1 3.23 3.16 27.85
C MET A 1 2.56 2.27 28.89
N ARG A 2 1.23 2.09 28.83
CA ARG A 2 0.49 1.29 29.84
C ARG A 2 0.75 -0.20 29.59
N ASP A 3 1.33 -0.89 30.57
CA ASP A 3 1.67 -2.32 30.52
C ASP A 3 0.42 -3.17 30.82
N PHE A 4 0.21 -4.25 30.06
CA PHE A 4 -0.92 -5.17 30.17
C PHE A 4 -0.81 -6.12 31.38
N ARG A 5 0.35 -6.17 32.03
CA ARG A 5 0.65 -7.12 33.12
C ARG A 5 -0.22 -6.95 34.37
N ASP A 6 -0.78 -5.76 34.61
CA ASP A 6 -1.53 -5.46 35.84
C ASP A 6 -3.05 -5.54 35.70
N ALA A 7 -3.59 -6.00 34.57
CA ALA A 7 -5.04 -5.98 34.32
C ALA A 7 -5.88 -6.66 35.43
N LYS A 8 -5.41 -7.77 36.00
CA LYS A 8 -6.10 -8.43 37.14
C LYS A 8 -6.04 -7.60 38.41
N ALA A 9 -4.92 -6.90 38.66
CA ALA A 9 -4.77 -6.00 39.79
C ALA A 9 -5.66 -4.76 39.60
N MET A 10 -5.76 -4.23 38.39
CA MET A 10 -6.66 -3.13 38.03
C MET A 10 -8.13 -3.51 38.22
N ALA A 11 -8.56 -4.69 37.74
CA ALA A 11 -9.91 -5.19 37.94
C ALA A 11 -10.25 -5.35 39.43
N ARG A 12 -9.30 -5.86 40.23
CA ARG A 12 -9.45 -5.99 41.68
C ARG A 12 -9.58 -4.63 42.38
N THR A 13 -8.76 -3.66 42.01
CA THR A 13 -8.79 -2.30 42.56
C THR A 13 -10.07 -1.56 42.16
N LEU A 14 -10.48 -1.67 40.89
CA LEU A 14 -11.73 -1.08 40.38
C LEU A 14 -12.94 -1.63 41.14
N ARG A 15 -13.02 -2.95 41.30
CA ARG A 15 -14.09 -3.60 42.06
C ARG A 15 -14.11 -3.16 43.52
N ALA A 16 -12.95 -3.08 44.18
CA ALA A 16 -12.87 -2.63 45.57
C ALA A 16 -13.34 -1.17 45.73
N SER A 17 -12.96 -0.30 44.79
CA SER A 17 -13.37 1.11 44.79
C SER A 17 -14.86 1.30 44.51
N LEU A 18 -15.47 0.44 43.69
CA LEU A 18 -16.91 0.50 43.43
C LEU A 18 -17.72 -0.06 44.60
N ALA A 19 -17.20 -1.10 45.27
CA ALA A 19 -17.81 -1.65 46.48
C ALA A 19 -17.84 -0.64 47.65
N SER A 20 -16.79 0.18 47.83
CA SER A 20 -16.78 1.24 48.84
C SER A 20 -17.79 2.36 48.56
N LYS A 21 -18.26 2.47 47.30
CA LYS A 21 -19.32 3.39 46.87
C LYS A 21 -20.71 2.73 46.86
N GLY A 22 -20.83 1.51 47.41
CA GLY A 22 -22.09 0.77 47.48
C GLY A 22 -22.49 0.02 46.20
N LEU A 23 -21.67 0.07 45.14
CA LEU A 23 -21.92 -0.61 43.88
C LEU A 23 -21.24 -1.99 43.88
N LYS A 24 -22.04 -3.04 44.05
CA LYS A 24 -21.56 -4.42 44.03
C LYS A 24 -21.54 -4.93 42.58
N ILE A 25 -20.35 -5.12 42.04
CA ILE A 25 -20.13 -5.79 40.74
C ILE A 25 -19.47 -7.15 40.92
N SER A 26 -19.74 -8.07 40.01
CA SER A 26 -19.15 -9.41 39.96
C SER A 26 -17.68 -9.38 39.51
N VAL A 27 -16.99 -10.52 39.60
CA VAL A 27 -15.56 -10.59 39.21
C VAL A 27 -15.47 -10.48 37.69
N ALA A 28 -16.38 -11.16 36.98
CA ALA A 28 -16.49 -11.09 35.54
C ALA A 28 -16.70 -9.64 35.05
N GLU A 29 -17.68 -8.91 35.60
CA GLU A 29 -17.94 -7.52 35.21
C GLU A 29 -16.73 -6.60 35.43
N SER A 30 -15.98 -6.79 36.53
CA SER A 30 -14.77 -6.00 36.77
C SER A 30 -13.65 -6.28 35.76
N LEU A 31 -13.60 -7.49 35.21
CA LEU A 31 -12.64 -7.89 34.18
C LEU A 31 -13.05 -7.36 32.80
N GLU A 32 -14.35 -7.37 32.48
CA GLU A 32 -14.88 -6.80 31.24
C GLU A 32 -14.67 -5.27 31.16
N LEU A 33 -15.01 -4.54 32.23
CA LEU A 33 -14.75 -3.10 32.30
C LEU A 33 -13.26 -2.76 32.19
N THR A 34 -12.40 -3.65 32.69
CA THR A 34 -10.95 -3.49 32.53
C THR A 34 -10.53 -3.71 31.07
N ALA A 35 -11.12 -4.66 30.34
CA ALA A 35 -10.86 -4.85 28.91
C ALA A 35 -11.27 -3.64 28.06
N GLU A 36 -12.40 -3.02 28.38
CA GLU A 36 -12.88 -1.80 27.72
C GLU A 36 -11.92 -0.62 27.93
N LEU A 37 -11.29 -0.49 29.11
CA LEU A 37 -10.26 0.53 29.38
C LEU A 37 -9.01 0.39 28.49
N PHE A 38 -8.73 -0.81 27.98
CA PHE A 38 -7.66 -1.10 27.03
C PHE A 38 -8.14 -1.10 25.57
N GLY A 39 -9.41 -0.78 25.31
CA GLY A 39 -10.01 -0.77 23.98
C GLY A 39 -10.22 -2.16 23.38
N LEU A 40 -10.31 -3.20 24.22
CA LEU A 40 -10.53 -4.58 23.80
C LEU A 40 -11.98 -4.99 24.03
N ALA A 41 -12.47 -5.90 23.19
CA ALA A 41 -13.89 -6.27 23.14
C ALA A 41 -14.36 -7.05 24.36
N ASP A 42 -13.48 -7.85 24.98
CA ASP A 42 -13.82 -8.69 26.11
C ASP A 42 -12.57 -9.12 26.93
N TRP A 43 -12.82 -9.67 28.11
CA TRP A 43 -11.77 -10.24 28.96
C TRP A 43 -10.98 -11.38 28.28
N ASN A 44 -11.59 -12.17 27.39
CA ASN A 44 -10.88 -13.27 26.71
C ASN A 44 -9.78 -12.76 25.78
N THR A 45 -10.04 -11.65 25.08
CA THR A 45 -9.13 -10.94 24.19
C THR A 45 -7.98 -10.33 24.98
N LEU A 46 -8.28 -9.67 26.11
CA LEU A 46 -7.26 -9.14 27.01
C LEU A 46 -6.43 -10.25 27.67
N ALA A 47 -7.05 -11.35 28.11
CA ALA A 47 -6.36 -12.49 28.70
C ALA A 47 -5.43 -13.19 27.69
N ALA A 48 -5.80 -13.22 26.40
CA ALA A 48 -4.92 -13.69 25.34
C ALA A 48 -3.70 -12.79 25.16
N ALA A 49 -3.87 -11.47 25.27
CA ALA A 49 -2.76 -10.50 25.22
C ALA A 49 -1.81 -10.63 26.44
N ILE A 50 -2.35 -10.86 27.64
CA ILE A 50 -1.55 -11.06 28.86
C ILE A 50 -0.75 -12.36 28.80
N ARG A 51 -1.36 -13.45 28.31
CA ARG A 51 -0.69 -14.75 28.13
C ARG A 51 0.45 -14.69 27.12
N ARG A 52 0.40 -13.76 26.15
CA ARG A 52 1.48 -13.57 25.18
C ARG A 52 2.74 -12.99 25.81
N GLY A 53 2.65 -12.28 26.96
CA GLY A 53 3.78 -11.56 27.55
C GLY A 53 4.40 -10.55 26.57
N PRO A 54 5.32 -9.67 27.00
CA PRO A 54 6.15 -8.93 26.06
C PRO A 54 7.30 -9.85 25.67
N THR A 55 7.15 -10.59 24.58
CA THR A 55 8.23 -11.43 24.06
C THR A 55 9.21 -10.59 23.28
N ALA A 56 10.42 -10.47 23.84
CA ALA A 56 11.64 -10.32 23.06
C ALA A 56 11.78 -11.56 22.16
N SER A 57 11.19 -11.49 20.98
CA SER A 57 11.47 -12.35 19.83
C SER A 57 10.94 -11.68 18.56
N ASP A 58 11.33 -10.42 18.35
CA ASP A 58 11.28 -9.75 17.05
C ASP A 58 12.50 -10.20 16.23
N THR A 59 12.54 -11.48 15.85
CA THR A 59 13.46 -11.97 14.82
C THR A 59 12.92 -13.27 14.22
N ALA A 60 11.78 -13.20 13.52
CA ALA A 60 11.48 -14.01 12.33
C ALA A 60 9.98 -13.85 11.93
N SER A 61 9.77 -13.06 10.88
CA SER A 61 8.75 -13.23 9.84
C SER A 61 7.37 -13.82 10.24
N ALA A 62 6.53 -12.99 10.85
CA ALA A 62 5.08 -13.07 10.65
C ALA A 62 4.60 -11.70 10.22
N GLN A 63 4.66 -11.46 8.91
CA GLN A 63 4.22 -10.22 8.28
C GLN A 63 2.70 -10.11 8.50
N PRO A 64 2.18 -8.99 9.05
CA PRO A 64 0.73 -8.80 9.18
C PRO A 64 0.09 -8.84 7.79
N PRO A 65 -1.21 -9.20 7.65
CA PRO A 65 -1.86 -9.16 6.35
C PRO A 65 -1.73 -7.73 5.81
N ARG A 66 -0.93 -7.60 4.74
CA ARG A 66 -0.77 -6.37 3.95
C ARG A 66 -2.15 -5.77 3.77
N ALA A 67 -2.33 -4.48 3.98
CA ALA A 67 -3.55 -3.82 3.51
C ALA A 67 -3.67 -4.07 2.00
N SER A 68 -4.43 -5.11 1.63
CA SER A 68 -4.69 -5.47 0.25
C SER A 68 -5.55 -4.36 -0.31
N ILE A 69 -4.91 -3.40 -0.99
CA ILE A 69 -5.63 -2.44 -1.81
C ILE A 69 -6.46 -3.27 -2.76
N LYS A 70 -7.77 -3.30 -2.51
CA LYS A 70 -8.71 -4.10 -3.27
C LYS A 70 -8.96 -3.37 -4.58
N TRP A 71 -8.19 -3.75 -5.59
CA TRP A 71 -8.38 -3.24 -6.94
C TRP A 71 -9.72 -3.71 -7.51
N PRO A 72 -10.29 -2.96 -8.48
CA PRO A 72 -11.39 -3.47 -9.29
C PRO A 72 -11.02 -4.83 -9.91
N SER A 73 -11.96 -5.76 -9.95
CA SER A 73 -11.78 -7.02 -10.68
C SER A 73 -11.68 -6.79 -12.19
N GLY A 74 -11.00 -7.69 -12.90
CA GLY A 74 -10.82 -7.63 -14.37
C GLY A 74 -9.45 -7.13 -14.82
N PHE A 75 -8.40 -7.41 -14.04
CA PHE A 75 -7.02 -7.14 -14.42
C PHE A 75 -6.35 -8.42 -14.91
N THR A 76 -5.44 -8.26 -15.87
CA THR A 76 -4.48 -9.33 -16.20
C THR A 76 -3.62 -9.63 -14.97
N ARG A 77 -3.14 -10.88 -14.88
CA ARG A 77 -2.24 -11.30 -13.80
C ARG A 77 -0.96 -10.45 -13.75
N GLU A 78 -0.47 -10.08 -14.92
CA GLU A 78 0.73 -9.26 -15.12
C GLU A 78 0.52 -7.87 -14.55
N LEU A 79 -0.63 -7.24 -14.83
CA LEU A 79 -0.97 -5.93 -14.26
C LEU A 79 -1.07 -5.98 -12.73
N ASP A 80 -1.69 -7.02 -12.15
CA ASP A 80 -1.75 -7.18 -10.70
C ASP A 80 -0.35 -7.25 -10.06
N LEU A 81 0.57 -7.97 -10.70
CA LEU A 81 1.97 -8.02 -10.27
C LEU A 81 2.64 -6.64 -10.39
N THR A 82 2.40 -5.92 -11.48
CA THR A 82 2.92 -4.57 -11.73
C THR A 82 2.45 -3.56 -10.67
N LEU A 83 1.16 -3.57 -10.31
CA LEU A 83 0.61 -2.69 -9.28
C LEU A 83 1.21 -3.00 -7.89
N ASN A 84 1.36 -4.27 -7.55
CA ASN A 84 2.01 -4.70 -6.30
C ASN A 84 3.51 -4.33 -6.28
N ARG A 85 4.20 -4.43 -7.42
CA ARG A 85 5.60 -4.03 -7.57
C ARG A 85 5.78 -2.54 -7.34
N ALA A 86 4.89 -1.69 -7.88
CA ALA A 86 4.92 -0.24 -7.66
C ALA A 86 4.81 0.12 -6.16
N LEU A 87 3.88 -0.52 -5.45
CA LEU A 87 3.73 -0.35 -4.00
C LEU A 87 4.96 -0.84 -3.23
N THR A 88 5.55 -1.95 -3.68
CA THR A 88 6.79 -2.49 -3.09
C THR A 88 7.96 -1.52 -3.28
N TYR A 89 8.09 -0.88 -4.43
CA TYR A 89 9.14 0.12 -4.68
C TYR A 89 9.03 1.33 -3.74
N ALA A 90 7.82 1.83 -3.51
CA ALA A 90 7.58 2.91 -2.57
C ALA A 90 7.84 2.46 -1.13
N LYS A 91 7.39 1.25 -0.75
CA LYS A 91 7.63 0.68 0.59
C LYS A 91 9.11 0.44 0.88
N ALA A 92 9.88 -0.04 -0.10
CA ALA A 92 11.33 -0.25 0.04
C ALA A 92 12.08 1.05 0.35
N ARG A 93 11.54 2.19 -0.11
CA ARG A 93 12.07 3.54 0.14
C ARG A 93 11.45 4.21 1.37
N LYS A 94 10.60 3.48 2.10
CA LYS A 94 9.81 3.99 3.23
C LYS A 94 8.97 5.22 2.87
N HIS A 95 8.53 5.32 1.62
CA HIS A 95 7.65 6.40 1.17
C HIS A 95 6.22 6.20 1.70
N GLU A 96 5.60 7.28 2.17
CA GLU A 96 4.20 7.23 2.62
C GLU A 96 3.25 6.94 1.45
N PHE A 97 3.61 7.45 0.27
CA PHE A 97 2.77 7.40 -0.90
C PHE A 97 3.47 6.75 -2.10
N ALA A 98 2.75 5.87 -2.79
CA ALA A 98 3.13 5.38 -4.11
C ALA A 98 2.59 6.33 -5.20
N THR A 99 3.50 6.92 -5.96
CA THR A 99 3.21 7.91 -7.00
C THR A 99 3.19 7.28 -8.39
N LEU A 100 2.90 8.08 -9.44
CA LEU A 100 2.94 7.61 -10.83
C LEU A 100 4.35 7.23 -11.28
N GLU A 101 5.40 7.77 -10.67
CA GLU A 101 6.79 7.43 -10.98
C GLU A 101 7.13 6.02 -10.49
N HIS A 102 6.61 5.60 -9.33
CA HIS A 102 6.73 4.23 -8.86
C HIS A 102 5.96 3.25 -9.77
N LEU A 103 4.80 3.68 -10.28
CA LEU A 103 4.01 2.91 -11.24
C LEU A 103 4.74 2.81 -12.59
N LEU A 104 5.30 3.89 -13.09
CA LEU A 104 6.12 3.92 -14.31
C LEU A 104 7.29 2.95 -14.18
N LEU A 105 8.03 3.01 -13.07
CA LEU A 105 9.15 2.11 -12.81
C LEU A 105 8.71 0.63 -12.83
N ALA A 106 7.51 0.33 -12.31
CA ALA A 106 6.97 -1.03 -12.33
C ALA A 106 6.50 -1.47 -13.73
N LEU A 107 5.98 -0.54 -14.55
CA LEU A 107 5.55 -0.78 -15.93
C LEU A 107 6.73 -1.06 -16.86
N LEU A 108 7.95 -0.60 -16.56
CA LEU A 108 9.15 -0.98 -17.32
C LEU A 108 9.42 -2.50 -17.27
N ASP A 109 8.91 -3.16 -16.24
CA ASP A 109 9.02 -4.61 -15.99
C ASP A 109 7.72 -5.36 -16.33
N ASP A 110 6.71 -4.67 -16.87
CA ASP A 110 5.45 -5.26 -17.34
C ASP A 110 5.63 -5.70 -18.80
N PRO A 111 5.33 -6.97 -19.16
CA PRO A 111 5.60 -7.48 -20.50
C PRO A 111 4.86 -6.68 -21.57
N ASP A 112 3.63 -6.28 -21.28
CA ASP A 112 2.75 -5.60 -22.24
C ASP A 112 3.15 -4.15 -22.46
N ALA A 113 3.50 -3.45 -21.38
CA ALA A 113 3.95 -2.06 -21.46
C ALA A 113 5.37 -1.97 -22.05
N SER A 114 6.28 -2.84 -21.63
CA SER A 114 7.68 -2.81 -22.06
C SER A 114 7.85 -3.18 -23.54
N GLU A 115 7.02 -4.09 -24.08
CA GLU A 115 7.01 -4.41 -25.51
C GLU A 115 6.68 -3.17 -26.34
N VAL A 116 5.63 -2.44 -25.97
CA VAL A 116 5.21 -1.23 -26.70
C VAL A 116 6.20 -0.08 -26.53
N MET A 117 6.80 0.07 -25.35
CA MET A 117 7.87 1.05 -25.14
C MET A 117 9.09 0.76 -26.04
N LYS A 118 9.51 -0.51 -26.15
CA LYS A 118 10.60 -0.91 -27.05
C LYS A 118 10.25 -0.70 -28.52
N ALA A 119 9.01 -1.00 -28.92
CA ALA A 119 8.52 -0.73 -30.26
C ALA A 119 8.46 0.78 -30.58
N SER A 120 8.40 1.62 -29.55
CA SER A 120 8.49 3.09 -29.64
C SER A 120 9.93 3.60 -29.52
N GLU A 121 10.93 2.72 -29.66
CA GLU A 121 12.37 3.04 -29.58
C GLU A 121 12.84 3.67 -28.25
N VAL A 122 12.07 3.45 -27.17
CA VAL A 122 12.44 3.92 -25.84
C VAL A 122 13.57 3.05 -25.26
N ASP A 123 14.66 3.69 -24.83
CA ASP A 123 15.69 3.03 -24.02
C ASP A 123 15.18 2.82 -22.59
N LEU A 124 14.66 1.62 -22.33
CA LEU A 124 14.11 1.24 -21.03
C LEU A 124 15.14 1.33 -19.89
N GLU A 125 16.42 1.08 -20.16
CA GLU A 125 17.45 1.13 -19.14
C GLU A 125 17.79 2.59 -18.79
N ALA A 126 17.88 3.47 -19.79
CA ALA A 126 18.01 4.91 -19.55
C ALA A 126 16.79 5.48 -18.80
N LEU A 127 15.58 5.12 -19.21
CA LEU A 127 14.35 5.53 -18.54
C LEU A 127 14.30 5.02 -17.10
N ARG A 128 14.69 3.76 -16.85
CA ARG A 128 14.78 3.19 -15.50
C ARG A 128 15.73 3.99 -14.63
N ARG A 129 16.96 4.26 -15.08
CA ARG A 129 17.96 5.02 -14.32
C ARG A 129 17.43 6.41 -13.95
N THR A 130 16.83 7.10 -14.92
CA THR A 130 16.29 8.45 -14.73
C THR A 130 15.10 8.46 -13.77
N THR A 131 14.19 7.49 -13.90
CA THR A 131 13.04 7.33 -13.01
C THR A 131 13.48 7.02 -11.58
N VAL A 132 14.45 6.12 -11.40
CA VAL A 132 15.01 5.79 -10.08
C VAL A 132 15.67 7.02 -9.44
N SER A 133 16.53 7.74 -10.17
CA SER A 133 17.12 8.99 -9.65
C SER A 133 16.05 10.02 -9.28
N TYR A 134 15.01 10.19 -10.11
CA TYR A 134 13.91 11.10 -9.77
C TYR A 134 13.23 10.70 -8.45
N ILE A 135 12.93 9.41 -8.27
CA ILE A 135 12.28 8.90 -7.06
C ILE A 135 13.21 9.10 -5.85
N ASP A 136 14.48 8.74 -5.95
CA ASP A 136 15.43 8.79 -4.84
C ASP A 136 15.77 10.23 -4.44
N ASP A 137 15.93 11.13 -5.42
CA ASP A 137 16.36 12.50 -5.17
C ASP A 137 15.19 13.43 -4.84
N LYS A 138 14.11 13.39 -5.64
CA LYS A 138 13.02 14.37 -5.57
C LYS A 138 11.87 13.96 -4.65
N LEU A 139 11.67 12.65 -4.43
CA LEU A 139 10.61 12.17 -3.52
C LEU A 139 11.12 11.87 -2.10
N SER A 140 12.41 12.05 -1.83
CA SER A 140 13.05 11.88 -0.51
C SER A 140 12.34 12.62 0.64
N THR A 141 11.67 13.74 0.38
CA THR A 141 10.89 14.50 1.39
C THR A 141 9.65 13.75 1.90
N TRP A 142 9.22 12.69 1.21
CA TRP A 142 7.97 11.97 1.46
C TRP A 142 8.18 10.67 2.26
N VAL A 143 9.33 10.57 2.93
CA VAL A 143 9.71 9.43 3.78
C VAL A 143 8.92 9.45 5.07
N MET A 144 8.38 8.28 5.45
CA MET A 144 7.68 8.05 6.69
C MET A 144 8.61 8.25 7.90
N ILE A 145 8.19 9.07 8.86
CA ILE A 145 8.89 9.26 10.14
C ILE A 145 8.61 8.09 11.12
N ARG A 146 7.59 7.25 10.83
CA ARG A 146 7.20 6.09 11.66
C ARG A 146 7.00 4.83 10.81
N ASP A 147 7.66 3.73 11.19
CA ASP A 147 7.77 2.46 10.44
C ASP A 147 6.46 1.63 10.35
N GLU A 148 5.33 2.14 10.85
CA GLU A 148 4.12 1.33 11.12
C GLU A 148 2.96 1.54 10.13
N ARG A 149 3.08 2.47 9.19
CA ARG A 149 1.99 2.74 8.23
C ARG A 149 2.27 2.07 6.89
N ASP A 150 1.25 1.41 6.34
CA ASP A 150 1.31 0.88 4.98
C ASP A 150 1.36 2.01 3.95
N THR A 151 2.21 1.85 2.93
CA THR A 151 2.30 2.75 1.78
C THR A 151 0.97 2.77 1.03
N THR A 152 0.45 3.96 0.73
CA THR A 152 -0.82 4.11 0.01
C THR A 152 -0.62 4.76 -1.37
N PRO A 153 -1.35 4.34 -2.42
CA PRO A 153 -1.24 5.02 -3.70
C PRO A 153 -1.86 6.42 -3.66
N THR A 154 -1.21 7.37 -4.32
CA THR A 154 -1.71 8.73 -4.49
C THR A 154 -3.03 8.78 -5.27
N VAL A 155 -3.74 9.91 -5.19
CA VAL A 155 -4.97 10.14 -5.96
C VAL A 155 -4.74 10.01 -7.47
N ALA A 156 -3.62 10.54 -7.97
CA ALA A 156 -3.26 10.45 -9.38
C ALA A 156 -3.05 9.00 -9.83
N PHE A 157 -2.30 8.21 -9.03
CA PHE A 157 -2.15 6.78 -9.25
C PHE A 157 -3.51 6.09 -9.35
N ARG A 158 -4.36 6.22 -8.31
CA ARG A 158 -5.67 5.56 -8.26
C ARG A 158 -6.57 5.95 -9.42
N ARG A 159 -6.53 7.23 -9.82
CA ARG A 159 -7.30 7.77 -10.95
C ARG A 159 -6.84 7.17 -12.28
N VAL A 160 -5.53 7.04 -12.52
CA VAL A 160 -5.00 6.41 -13.74
C VAL A 160 -5.46 4.96 -13.84
N VAL A 161 -5.32 4.18 -12.76
CA VAL A 161 -5.76 2.77 -12.74
C VAL A 161 -7.26 2.67 -13.00
N HIS A 162 -8.07 3.47 -12.29
CA HIS A 162 -9.52 3.46 -12.46
C HIS A 162 -9.94 3.81 -13.89
N ARG A 163 -9.34 4.86 -14.47
CA ARG A 163 -9.63 5.28 -15.85
C ARG A 163 -9.20 4.23 -16.88
N ALA A 164 -8.10 3.53 -16.65
CA ALA A 164 -7.67 2.41 -17.49
C ALA A 164 -8.71 1.27 -17.46
N THR A 165 -9.28 0.97 -16.28
CA THR A 165 -10.37 -0.01 -16.15
C THR A 165 -11.63 0.43 -16.91
N VAL A 166 -12.01 1.70 -16.81
CA VAL A 166 -13.16 2.26 -17.53
C VAL A 166 -12.94 2.27 -19.05
N ARG A 167 -11.71 2.43 -19.53
CA ARG A 167 -11.40 2.31 -20.97
C ARG A 167 -11.46 0.85 -21.43
N SER A 168 -11.12 -0.08 -20.55
CA SER A 168 -10.97 -1.50 -20.87
C SER A 168 -12.26 -2.31 -20.74
N LEU A 169 -13.42 -1.71 -20.41
CA LEU A 169 -14.71 -2.35 -20.03
C LEU A 169 -15.14 -3.65 -20.77
N LYS A 170 -14.62 -3.93 -21.97
CA LYS A 170 -14.91 -5.13 -22.76
C LYS A 170 -13.88 -6.27 -22.63
N ARG A 171 -12.74 -6.03 -21.98
CA ARG A 171 -11.63 -7.00 -21.80
C ARG A 171 -10.90 -6.76 -20.48
N GLU A 172 -9.99 -7.66 -20.12
CA GLU A 172 -9.11 -7.44 -18.97
C GLU A 172 -8.23 -6.20 -19.20
N THR A 173 -8.01 -5.45 -18.11
CA THR A 173 -7.11 -4.30 -18.08
C THR A 173 -5.67 -4.80 -17.97
N SER A 174 -4.80 -4.28 -18.82
CA SER A 174 -3.39 -4.65 -18.91
C SER A 174 -2.46 -3.49 -18.54
N GLY A 175 -1.16 -3.75 -18.39
CA GLY A 175 -0.14 -2.71 -18.19
C GLY A 175 -0.14 -1.67 -19.31
N LEU A 176 -0.42 -2.08 -20.54
CA LEU A 176 -0.55 -1.18 -21.69
C LEU A 176 -1.70 -0.17 -21.51
N ASP A 177 -2.84 -0.59 -20.97
CA ASP A 177 -3.99 0.31 -20.75
C ASP A 177 -3.68 1.37 -19.69
N VAL A 178 -2.94 0.97 -18.66
CA VAL A 178 -2.46 1.86 -17.60
C VAL A 178 -1.43 2.84 -18.15
N LEU A 179 -0.47 2.36 -18.96
CA LEU A 179 0.51 3.22 -19.63
C LEU A 179 -0.18 4.24 -20.54
N ALA A 180 -1.14 3.81 -21.35
CA ALA A 180 -1.92 4.70 -22.22
C ALA A 180 -2.68 5.76 -21.43
N THR A 181 -3.24 5.36 -20.29
CA THR A 181 -4.00 6.27 -19.44
C THR A 181 -3.09 7.24 -18.69
N MET A 182 -1.84 6.85 -18.38
CA MET A 182 -0.86 7.68 -17.68
C MET A 182 -0.58 8.99 -18.41
N PHE A 183 -0.53 8.98 -19.75
CA PHE A 183 -0.32 10.20 -20.56
C PHE A 183 -1.40 11.28 -20.36
N SER A 184 -2.57 10.92 -19.82
CA SER A 184 -3.59 11.91 -19.49
C SER A 184 -3.29 12.69 -18.20
N GLU A 185 -2.25 12.34 -17.46
CA GLU A 185 -1.78 13.06 -16.27
C GLU A 185 -0.63 13.99 -16.65
N THR A 186 -0.90 14.98 -17.50
CA THR A 186 0.12 15.85 -18.12
C THR A 186 0.99 16.63 -17.13
N ALA A 187 0.50 16.85 -15.92
CA ALA A 187 1.26 17.49 -14.84
C ALA A 187 2.16 16.52 -14.05
N SER A 188 2.12 15.21 -14.36
CA SER A 188 2.92 14.21 -13.67
C SER A 188 4.36 14.17 -14.20
N PRO A 189 5.36 14.15 -13.32
CA PRO A 189 6.75 13.90 -13.69
C PRO A 189 6.95 12.60 -14.49
N ALA A 190 6.15 11.55 -14.24
CA ALA A 190 6.17 10.32 -15.03
C ALA A 190 5.92 10.55 -16.54
N VAL A 191 5.00 11.44 -16.90
CA VAL A 191 4.70 11.77 -18.31
C VAL A 191 5.84 12.57 -18.92
N TRP A 192 6.43 13.50 -18.16
CA TRP A 192 7.61 14.25 -18.60
C TRP A 192 8.79 13.31 -18.86
N LEU A 193 9.08 12.37 -17.95
CA LEU A 193 10.16 11.37 -18.11
C LEU A 193 9.98 10.51 -19.37
N LEU A 194 8.74 10.10 -19.67
CA LEU A 194 8.40 9.38 -20.90
C LEU A 194 8.63 10.25 -22.15
N SER A 195 8.23 11.52 -22.09
CA SER A 195 8.35 12.47 -23.19
C SER A 195 9.82 12.79 -23.52
N GLU A 196 10.68 12.88 -22.51
CA GLU A 196 12.14 13.06 -22.68
C GLU A 196 12.78 11.88 -23.43
N GLN A 197 12.19 10.69 -23.37
CA GLN A 197 12.63 9.51 -24.13
C GLN A 197 11.94 9.39 -25.50
N GLY A 198 11.27 10.45 -25.97
CA GLY A 198 10.57 10.47 -27.25
C GLY A 198 9.22 9.74 -27.24
N MET A 199 8.76 9.25 -26.09
CA MET A 199 7.48 8.55 -26.00
C MET A 199 6.33 9.53 -25.80
N THR A 200 5.35 9.50 -26.70
CA THR A 200 4.17 10.36 -26.66
C THR A 200 2.89 9.53 -26.69
N SER A 201 1.76 10.14 -26.30
CA SER A 201 0.45 9.51 -26.40
C SER A 201 0.10 9.10 -27.83
N GLU A 202 0.48 9.90 -28.82
CA GLU A 202 0.26 9.62 -30.25
C GLU A 202 1.12 8.44 -30.74
N GLY A 203 2.36 8.33 -30.27
CA GLY A 203 3.22 7.20 -30.58
C GLY A 203 2.65 5.87 -30.08
N LEU A 204 2.02 5.90 -28.91
CA LEU A 204 1.37 4.73 -28.32
C LEU A 204 0.15 4.25 -29.12
N GLU A 205 -0.65 5.16 -29.68
CA GLU A 205 -1.81 4.81 -30.51
C GLU A 205 -1.42 4.24 -31.89
N ARG A 206 -0.20 4.54 -32.35
CA ARG A 206 0.36 4.04 -33.62
C ARG A 206 1.10 2.72 -33.47
N ALA A 207 1.34 2.25 -32.24
CA ALA A 207 2.00 0.98 -32.00
C ALA A 207 1.13 -0.19 -32.54
N PRO A 208 1.75 -1.21 -33.17
CA PRO A 208 1.00 -2.33 -33.73
C PRO A 208 0.14 -3.02 -32.65
N PRO A 209 -1.10 -3.42 -32.97
CA PRO A 209 -1.92 -4.17 -32.02
C PRO A 209 -1.23 -5.49 -31.69
N ARG A 210 -1.36 -5.94 -30.43
CA ARG A 210 -0.77 -7.22 -29.98
C ARG A 210 -1.07 -8.33 -30.97
N ALA A 211 -0.03 -9.05 -31.39
CA ALA A 211 -0.21 -10.36 -31.99
C ALA A 211 -0.91 -11.25 -30.95
N SER A 212 -2.10 -11.75 -31.31
CA SER A 212 -2.93 -12.62 -30.46
C SER A 212 -2.35 -14.03 -30.36
#